data_AF-G8S1A8-F1
#
_entry.id   AF-G8S1A8-F1
#
_cell.length_a   1.000
_cell.length_b   1.000
_cell.length_c   1.000
_cell.angle_alpha   90.00
_cell.angle_beta   90.00
_cell.angle_gamma   90.00
#
_symmetry.space_group_name_H-M   'P 1'
#
loop_
_entity.id
_entity.type
_entity.pdbx_description
1 polymer ?
#
loop_
_entity_poly.entity_id
_entity_poly.type
_entity_poly.pdbx_seq_one_letter_code
_entity_poly.pdbx_strand_id
1 'polypeptide(L)'
;MSLIDLGKHLATDNCLWCIGGMSPAGIHPDLGPVLCLCPTEQWCDECGSTSLFPAEYETLDDRINELFDDGLSAVWCEACMGVVAVIPVTNDGGIR
;
A
#
# COMPACT_ATOMS: atom_id res chain seq x y z
N MET A 1 -19.48 12.64 -25.02
CA MET A 1 -18.12 12.06 -25.01
C MET A 1 -18.07 11.03 -26.12
N SER A 2 -17.14 11.12 -27.08
CA SER A 2 -17.12 10.19 -28.22
C SER A 2 -16.46 8.86 -27.83
N LEU A 3 -16.75 7.78 -28.56
CA LEU A 3 -16.09 6.48 -28.37
C LEU A 3 -14.57 6.56 -28.56
N ILE A 4 -14.09 7.53 -29.33
CA ILE A 4 -12.67 7.80 -29.55
C ILE A 4 -12.05 8.45 -28.31
N ASP A 5 -12.79 9.31 -27.61
CA ASP A 5 -12.33 9.93 -26.36
C ASP A 5 -12.30 8.91 -25.22
N LEU A 6 -13.29 8.00 -25.18
CA LEU A 6 -13.29 6.88 -24.24
C LEU A 6 -12.12 5.93 -24.50
N GLY A 7 -11.84 5.60 -25.77
CA GLY A 7 -10.70 4.77 -26.16
C GLY A 7 -9.35 5.40 -25.85
N LYS A 8 -9.23 6.73 -25.92
CA LYS A 8 -8.01 7.45 -25.50
C LYS A 8 -7.85 7.49 -23.99
N HIS A 9 -8.94 7.67 -23.24
CA HIS A 9 -8.91 7.59 -21.76
C HIS A 9 -8.49 6.18 -21.30
N LEU A 10 -9.12 5.14 -21.85
CA LEU A 10 -8.79 3.74 -21.57
C LEU A 10 -7.37 3.34 -22.04
N ALA A 11 -6.81 4.01 -23.05
CA ALA A 11 -5.44 3.77 -23.53
C ALA A 11 -4.37 4.55 -22.76
N THR A 12 -4.74 5.61 -22.02
CA THR A 12 -3.89 6.19 -20.97
C THR A 12 -3.92 5.37 -19.68
N ASP A 13 -5.01 4.63 -19.43
CA ASP A 13 -5.23 3.78 -18.26
C ASP A 13 -4.82 2.31 -18.50
N ASN A 14 -3.56 2.05 -18.88
CA ASN A 14 -3.08 0.74 -19.38
C ASN A 14 -2.99 -0.40 -18.36
N CYS A 15 -3.89 -0.44 -17.38
CA CYS A 15 -4.10 -1.63 -16.56
C CYS A 15 -5.61 -1.79 -16.32
N LEU A 16 -6.20 -2.78 -17.01
CA LEU A 16 -7.60 -3.22 -16.81
C LEU A 16 -7.94 -3.58 -15.35
N TRP A 17 -6.91 -3.80 -14.54
CA TRP A 17 -7.00 -4.22 -13.14
C TRP A 17 -6.76 -3.09 -12.15
N CYS A 18 -6.45 -1.88 -12.64
CA CYS A 18 -5.96 -0.81 -11.79
C CYS A 18 -7.03 0.24 -11.57
N ILE A 19 -7.27 0.57 -10.30
CA ILE A 19 -8.27 1.51 -9.84
C ILE A 19 -7.51 2.71 -9.29
N GLY A 20 -7.53 3.83 -10.00
CA GLY A 20 -6.85 5.06 -9.55
C GLY A 20 -5.33 4.91 -9.37
N GLY A 21 -4.66 4.13 -10.22
CA GLY A 21 -3.21 3.90 -10.17
C GLY A 21 -2.77 2.77 -9.22
N MET A 22 -3.70 2.12 -8.52
CA MET A 22 -3.42 1.01 -7.60
C MET A 22 -3.99 -0.31 -8.13
N SER A 23 -3.36 -1.44 -7.80
CA SER A 23 -3.82 -2.80 -8.11
C SER A 23 -3.94 -3.61 -6.82
N PRO A 24 -4.90 -4.55 -6.72
CA PRO A 24 -4.90 -5.54 -5.64
C PRO A 24 -3.60 -6.36 -5.64
N ALA A 25 -2.96 -6.47 -4.48
CA ALA A 25 -1.73 -7.22 -4.25
C ALA A 25 -1.95 -8.50 -3.43
N GLY A 26 -3.20 -8.77 -3.03
CA GLY A 26 -3.59 -9.94 -2.25
C GLY A 26 -3.83 -9.62 -0.79
N ILE A 27 -3.62 -10.61 0.09
CA ILE A 27 -3.81 -10.51 1.54
C ILE A 27 -2.46 -10.74 2.20
N HIS A 28 -1.93 -9.71 2.87
CA HIS A 28 -0.75 -9.80 3.71
C HIS A 28 -1.13 -10.44 5.05
N PRO A 29 -0.29 -11.32 5.64
CA PRO A 29 -0.60 -12.00 6.90
C PRO A 29 -0.89 -11.01 8.03
N ASP A 30 -0.08 -9.94 8.12
CA ASP A 30 -0.29 -8.90 9.12
C ASP A 30 -1.28 -7.84 8.61
N LEU A 31 -0.99 -7.17 7.48
CA LEU A 31 -1.76 -6.01 6.95
C LEU A 31 -3.13 -6.34 6.33
N GLY A 32 -3.57 -7.60 6.33
CA GLY A 32 -4.81 -7.97 5.67
C GLY A 32 -4.80 -7.65 4.16
N PRO A 33 -5.96 -7.34 3.55
CA PRO A 33 -6.04 -6.97 2.14
C PRO A 33 -5.17 -5.76 1.81
N VAL A 34 -4.30 -5.90 0.80
CA VAL A 34 -3.35 -4.86 0.39
C VAL A 34 -3.46 -4.55 -1.10
N LEU A 35 -3.21 -3.29 -1.43
CA LEU A 35 -2.99 -2.79 -2.76
C LEU A 35 -1.49 -2.58 -2.98
N CYS A 36 -1.04 -2.71 -4.21
CA CYS A 36 0.25 -2.22 -4.66
C CYS A 36 0.06 -1.19 -5.76
N LEU A 37 1.14 -0.52 -6.15
CA LEU A 37 1.11 0.30 -7.34
C LEU A 37 0.81 -0.54 -8.57
N CYS A 38 0.08 0.06 -9.50
CA CYS A 38 -0.10 -0.51 -10.81
C CYS A 38 1.27 -0.89 -11.42
N PRO A 39 1.45 -2.11 -11.96
CA PRO A 39 2.72 -2.51 -12.57
C PRO A 39 3.17 -1.66 -13.77
N THR A 40 2.25 -0.89 -14.37
CA THR A 40 2.57 0.05 -15.46
C THR A 40 2.98 1.44 -14.96
N GLU A 41 2.84 1.69 -13.66
CA GLU A 41 3.19 2.96 -13.02
C GLU A 41 4.49 2.79 -12.22
N GLN A 42 5.38 3.77 -12.37
CA GLN A 42 6.58 3.87 -11.53
C GLN A 42 6.46 5.17 -10.74
N TRP A 43 6.10 5.04 -9.46
CA TRP A 43 5.71 6.20 -8.65
C TRP A 43 6.79 6.63 -7.66
N CYS A 44 7.50 5.69 -7.07
CA CYS A 44 8.46 5.96 -6.00
C CYS A 44 9.78 5.23 -6.24
N ASP A 45 10.80 5.99 -6.60
CA ASP A 45 12.16 5.47 -6.79
C ASP A 45 12.81 5.09 -5.46
N GLU A 46 12.40 5.72 -4.34
CA GLU A 46 12.99 5.46 -3.03
C GLU A 46 12.69 4.04 -2.53
N CYS A 47 11.45 3.58 -2.66
CA CYS A 47 11.08 2.20 -2.32
C CYS A 47 11.12 1.25 -3.53
N GLY A 48 11.53 1.72 -4.71
CA GLY A 48 11.52 0.94 -5.94
C GLY A 48 10.13 0.37 -6.30
N SER A 49 9.07 1.13 -6.01
CA SER A 49 7.67 0.71 -6.16
C SER A 49 7.29 -0.58 -5.41
N THR A 50 8.00 -0.96 -4.35
CA THR A 50 7.71 -2.18 -3.56
C THR A 50 6.70 -1.96 -2.44
N SER A 51 6.31 -0.71 -2.18
CA SER A 51 5.42 -0.35 -1.08
C SER A 51 4.00 -0.93 -1.26
N LEU A 52 3.43 -1.41 -0.18
CA LEU A 52 2.05 -1.88 -0.07
C LEU A 52 1.18 -0.83 0.62
N PHE A 53 -0.08 -0.76 0.18
CA PHE A 53 -1.09 0.16 0.68
C PHE A 53 -2.22 -0.66 1.27
N PRO A 54 -2.39 -0.64 2.60
CA PRO A 54 -3.44 -1.41 3.25
C PRO A 54 -4.85 -0.95 2.79
N ALA A 55 -5.72 -1.87 2.38
CA ALA A 55 -6.95 -1.54 1.62
C ALA A 55 -8.19 -1.25 2.50
N GLU A 56 -8.20 -1.76 3.73
CA GLU A 56 -9.35 -1.70 4.63
C GLU A 56 -8.98 -0.94 5.91
N TYR A 57 -8.92 0.40 5.86
CA TYR A 57 -8.67 1.19 7.07
C TYR A 57 -9.55 2.42 7.13
N GLU A 58 -10.30 2.53 8.23
CA GLU A 58 -11.05 3.74 8.55
C GLU A 58 -10.09 4.90 8.86
N THR A 59 -8.93 4.63 9.50
CA THR A 59 -7.81 5.58 9.63
C THR A 59 -6.44 4.88 9.71
N LEU A 60 -5.36 5.62 9.39
CA LEU A 60 -3.97 5.16 9.53
C LEU A 60 -3.58 4.88 11.00
N ASP A 61 -4.12 5.68 11.92
CA ASP A 61 -3.80 5.63 13.35
C ASP A 61 -4.33 4.34 13.98
N ASP A 62 -5.56 3.93 13.64
CA ASP A 62 -6.14 2.68 14.13
C ASP A 62 -5.28 1.48 13.75
N ARG A 63 -4.74 1.49 12.52
CA ARG A 63 -3.86 0.41 12.06
C ARG A 63 -2.50 0.40 12.76
N ILE A 64 -1.93 1.57 13.01
CA ILE A 64 -0.70 1.67 13.79
C ILE A 64 -0.92 1.07 15.18
N ASN A 65 -2.04 1.37 15.82
CA ASN A 65 -2.37 0.82 17.14
C ASN A 65 -2.58 -0.70 17.11
N GLU A 66 -3.32 -1.24 16.13
CA GLU A 66 -3.50 -2.69 15.97
C GLU A 66 -2.17 -3.43 15.77
N LEU A 67 -1.30 -2.89 14.90
CA LEU A 67 0.03 -3.47 14.69
C LEU A 67 0.83 -3.46 15.99
N PHE A 68 0.80 -2.35 16.75
CA PHE A 68 1.48 -2.28 18.03
C PHE A 68 0.92 -3.26 19.06
N ASP A 69 -0.40 -3.46 19.11
CA ASP A 69 -1.04 -4.46 19.98
C ASP A 69 -0.60 -5.89 19.65
N ASP A 70 -0.36 -6.17 18.37
CA ASP A 70 0.21 -7.44 17.88
C ASP A 70 1.74 -7.54 18.08
N GLY A 71 2.38 -6.52 18.65
CA GLY A 71 3.83 -6.46 18.82
C GLY A 71 4.59 -6.24 17.52
N LEU A 72 3.95 -5.59 16.54
CA LEU A 72 4.46 -5.28 15.22
C LEU A 72 4.54 -3.77 14.98
N SER A 73 5.36 -3.36 14.03
CA SER A 73 5.44 -1.99 13.56
C SER A 73 5.62 -1.98 12.04
N ALA A 74 4.88 -1.09 11.37
CA ALA A 74 5.05 -0.87 9.94
C ALA A 74 6.22 0.09 9.69
N VAL A 75 7.09 -0.28 8.74
CA VAL A 75 8.10 0.60 8.16
C VAL A 75 7.49 1.26 6.94
N TRP A 76 7.47 2.59 6.93
CA TRP A 76 6.86 3.40 5.88
C TRP A 76 7.95 3.98 4.97
N CYS A 77 7.67 4.06 3.68
CA CYS A 77 8.46 4.90 2.78
C CYS A 77 8.07 6.37 2.98
N GLU A 78 9.05 7.24 3.23
CA GLU A 78 8.78 8.66 3.48
C GLU A 78 8.28 9.40 2.23
N ALA A 79 8.70 9.00 1.02
CA ALA A 79 8.26 9.63 -0.21
C ALA A 79 6.83 9.27 -0.64
N CYS A 80 6.40 8.01 -0.51
CA CYS A 80 5.08 7.55 -0.99
C CYS A 80 4.10 7.17 0.12
N MET A 81 4.53 7.18 1.39
CA MET A 81 3.74 6.80 2.56
C MET A 81 3.17 5.38 2.51
N GLY A 82 3.73 4.51 1.67
CA GLY A 82 3.35 3.10 1.63
C GLY A 82 4.21 2.25 2.57
N VAL A 83 3.66 1.12 3.00
CA VAL A 83 4.34 0.17 3.89
C VAL A 83 5.36 -0.64 3.09
N VAL A 84 6.63 -0.59 3.46
CA VAL A 84 7.71 -1.35 2.81
C VAL A 84 8.08 -2.61 3.59
N ALA A 85 7.79 -2.65 4.89
CA ALA A 85 7.98 -3.82 5.72
C ALA A 85 7.08 -3.77 6.97
N VAL A 86 6.83 -4.93 7.57
CA VAL A 86 6.29 -5.06 8.92
C VAL A 86 7.35 -5.78 9.75
N ILE A 87 7.74 -5.20 10.89
CA ILE A 87 8.79 -5.71 11.75
C ILE A 87 8.27 -5.95 13.17
N PRO A 88 8.78 -6.97 13.89
CA PRO A 88 8.49 -7.12 15.30
C PRO A 88 9.02 -5.94 16.11
N VAL A 89 8.23 -5.44 17.05
CA VAL A 89 8.69 -4.51 18.07
C VAL A 89 9.41 -5.35 19.11
N THR A 90 10.74 -5.34 19.09
CA THR A 90 11.50 -5.92 20.20
C THR A 90 11.31 -4.99 21.39
N ASN A 91 10.49 -5.43 22.34
CA ASN A 91 10.32 -4.73 23.60
C ASN A 91 11.58 -4.97 24.48
N ASP A 92 12.72 -4.43 24.05
CA ASP A 92 14.00 -4.51 24.77
C ASP A 92 14.13 -3.39 25.82
N GLY A 93 13.13 -2.50 25.91
CA GLY A 93 13.02 -1.41 26.88
C GLY A 93 12.03 -1.74 27.98
N GLY A 94 12.40 -2.65 28.89
CA GLY A 94 11.51 -3.14 29.93
C GLY A 94 10.77 -2.06 30.71
N ILE A 95 9.44 -2.20 30.76
CA ILE A 95 8.63 -2.03 31.97
C ILE A 95 7.62 -3.19 31.95
N ARG A 96 7.81 -4.13 32.89
CA ARG A 96 6.78 -5.07 33.34
C ARG A 96 6.01 -4.43 34.49
#